data_AF-A0A6A0HE24-F1
#
_entry.id   AF-A0A6A0HE24-F1
#
_cell.length_a   1.000
_cell.length_b   1.000
_cell.length_c   1.000
_cell.angle_alpha   90.00
_cell.angle_beta   90.00
_cell.angle_gamma   90.00
#
_symmetry.space_group_name_H-M   'P 1'
#
loop_
_entity.id
_entity.type
_entity.pdbx_description
1 polymer ?
#
loop_
_entity_poly.entity_id
_entity_poly.type
_entity_poly.pdbx_seq_one_letter_code
_entity_poly.pdbx_strand_id
1 'polypeptide(L)' 'MGLMLIFHVDSHEVHRHYRQCVTFGSFPSLRHEMVYNLFCLTMLYVAPITIIVMSYGAIVITIVRKTKLTADAVE' A
#
# COMPACT_ATOMS: atom_id res chain seq x y z
N MET A 1 -9.96 -14.02 4.31
CA MET A 1 -11.10 -14.54 3.53
C MET A 1 -12.10 -13.41 3.21
N GLY A 2 -11.64 -12.31 2.60
CA GLY A 2 -12.48 -11.13 2.33
C GLY A 2 -12.20 -10.44 0.98
N LEU A 3 -10.98 -10.56 0.44
CA LEU A 3 -10.60 -10.01 -0.87
C LEU A 3 -11.30 -10.69 -2.06
N MET A 4 -11.73 -11.94 -1.93
CA MET A 4 -12.23 -12.76 -3.06
C MET A 4 -13.69 -12.47 -3.44
N LEU A 5 -14.45 -11.71 -2.63
CA LEU A 5 -15.88 -11.45 -2.86
C LEU A 5 -16.17 -10.19 -3.69
N ILE A 6 -15.14 -9.41 -4.05
CA ILE A 6 -15.30 -8.10 -4.70
C ILE A 6 -15.10 -8.19 -6.22
N PHE A 7 -14.47 -9.27 -6.66
CA PHE A 7 -14.19 -9.52 -8.07
C PHE A 7 -15.38 -10.24 -8.71
N HIS A 8 -16.04 -9.58 -9.66
CA HIS A 8 -17.09 -10.17 -10.49
C HIS A 8 -16.65 -10.21 -11.95
N VAL A 9 -17.21 -11.13 -12.74
CA VAL A 9 -16.94 -11.18 -14.17
C VAL A 9 -17.94 -10.28 -14.88
N ASP A 10 -17.46 -9.23 -15.54
CA ASP A 10 -18.31 -8.34 -16.33
C ASP A 10 -17.91 -8.37 -17.80
N SER A 11 -18.87 -8.10 -18.68
CA SER A 11 -18.69 -8.09 -20.13
C SER A 11 -18.95 -6.69 -20.66
N HIS A 12 -17.96 -6.07 -21.30
CA HIS A 12 -18.07 -4.70 -21.79
C HIS A 12 -19.15 -4.56 -22.87
N GLU A 13 -20.03 -3.55 -22.77
CA GLU A 13 -21.21 -3.38 -23.64
C GLU A 13 -20.88 -3.31 -25.15
N VAL A 14 -19.72 -2.72 -25.48
CA VAL A 14 -19.24 -2.54 -26.87
C VAL A 14 -18.58 -3.82 -27.45
N HIS A 15 -18.06 -4.71 -26.60
CA HIS A 15 -17.33 -5.91 -27.01
C HIS A 15 -17.80 -7.13 -26.21
N ARG A 16 -18.96 -7.68 -26.59
CA ARG A 16 -19.61 -8.84 -25.93
C ARG A 16 -18.75 -10.11 -25.82
N HIS A 17 -17.64 -10.21 -26.56
CA HIS A 17 -16.71 -11.34 -26.50
C HIS A 17 -15.57 -11.15 -25.49
N TYR A 18 -15.49 -10.00 -24.82
CA TYR A 18 -14.45 -9.71 -23.85
C TYR A 18 -15.04 -9.77 -22.43
N ARG A 19 -14.62 -10.79 -21.68
CA ARG A 19 -14.95 -10.96 -20.27
C ARG A 19 -13.78 -10.50 -19.41
N GLN A 20 -14.04 -9.62 -18.46
CA GLN A 20 -13.04 -9.13 -17.52
C GLN A 20 -13.45 -9.43 -16.09
N CYS A 21 -12.46 -9.73 -15.26
CA CYS A 21 -12.64 -9.75 -13.82
C CYS A 21 -12.51 -8.30 -13.32
N VAL A 22 -13.61 -7.70 -12.91
CA VAL A 22 -13.67 -6.30 -12.51
C VAL A 22 -14.17 -6.16 -11.07
N THR A 23 -13.77 -5.06 -10.45
CA THR A 23 -14.26 -4.64 -9.12
C THR A 23 -15.30 -3.52 -9.23
N PHE A 24 -15.48 -2.95 -10.43
CA PHE A 24 -16.44 -1.89 -10.71
C PHE A 24 -17.87 -2.40 -10.51
N GLY A 25 -18.67 -1.69 -9.70
CA GLY A 25 -20.07 -2.02 -9.48
C GLY A 25 -20.35 -3.21 -8.54
N SER A 26 -19.33 -3.89 -8.01
CA SER A 26 -19.51 -4.94 -6.99
C SER A 26 -20.02 -4.41 -5.65
N PHE A 27 -19.95 -3.10 -5.42
CA PHE A 27 -20.51 -2.45 -4.25
C PHE A 27 -21.74 -1.61 -4.63
N PRO A 28 -22.82 -1.64 -3.83
CA PRO A 28 -24.05 -0.90 -4.13
C PRO A 28 -23.89 0.63 -4.06
N SER A 29 -22.75 1.13 -3.59
CA SER A 29 -22.49 2.58 -3.57
C SER A 29 -21.00 2.90 -3.79
N LEU A 30 -20.77 3.96 -4.57
CA LEU A 30 -19.44 4.48 -4.94
C LEU A 30 -18.55 4.79 -3.73
N ARG A 31 -19.16 5.22 -2.61
CA ARG A 31 -18.42 5.52 -1.37
C ARG A 31 -17.76 4.29 -0.76
N HIS A 32 -18.39 3.12 -0.84
CA HIS A 32 -17.80 1.89 -0.28
C HIS A 32 -16.61 1.42 -1.12
N GLU A 33 -16.68 1.55 -2.44
CA GLU A 33 -15.56 1.25 -3.34
C GLU A 33 -14.36 2.17 -3.07
N MET A 34 -14.60 3.47 -2.89
CA MET A 34 -13.54 4.43 -2.55
C MET A 34 -12.87 4.11 -1.22
N VAL A 35 -13.64 3.81 -0.17
CA VAL A 35 -13.10 3.48 1.16
C VAL A 35 -12.30 2.18 1.10
N TYR A 36 -12.77 1.16 0.37
CA TYR A 36 -12.05 -0.09 0.20
C TYR A 36 -10.71 0.11 -0.53
N ASN A 37 -10.71 0.84 -1.64
CA ASN A 37 -9.49 1.13 -2.39
C ASN A 37 -8.50 1.96 -1.58
N LEU A 38 -8.97 2.96 -0.83
CA LEU A 38 -8.13 3.77 0.06
C LEU A 38 -7.52 2.94 1.19
N PHE A 39 -8.31 2.05 1.78
CA PHE A 39 -7.84 1.13 2.80
C PHE A 39 -6.76 0.20 2.25
N CYS A 40 -6.98 -0.40 1.08
CA CYS A 40 -6.00 -1.24 0.40
C CYS A 40 -4.71 -0.48 0.07
N LEU A 41 -4.81 0.73 -0.48
CA LEU A 41 -3.65 1.58 -0.76
C LEU A 41 -2.86 1.87 0.53
N THR A 42 -3.57 2.17 1.60
CA THR A 42 -2.96 2.51 2.89
C THR A 42 -2.23 1.31 3.49
N MET A 43 -2.88 0.15 3.53
CA MET A 43 -2.30 -1.07 4.12
C MET A 43 -1.18 -1.67 3.27
N LEU A 44 -1.31 -1.65 1.94
CA LEU A 44 -0.36 -2.32 1.04
C LEU A 44 0.83 -1.43 0.67
N TYR A 45 0.67 -0.11 0.69
CA TYR A 45 1.73 0.82 0.30
C TYR A 45 2.11 1.79 1.41
N VAL A 46 1.16 2.58 1.92
CA VAL A 46 1.49 3.69 2.85
C VAL A 46 2.10 3.17 4.16
N ALA A 47 1.48 2.17 4.79
CA ALA A 47 1.95 1.56 6.01
C ALA A 47 3.35 0.92 5.85
N PRO A 48 3.59 0.01 4.88
CA PRO A 48 4.92 -0.57 4.72
C PRO A 48 5.98 0.47 4.35
N ILE A 49 5.67 1.46 3.50
CA ILE A 49 6.62 2.55 3.17
C ILE A 49 6.98 3.35 4.42
N THR A 50 6.01 3.67 5.26
CA THR A 50 6.26 4.41 6.51
C THR A 50 7.17 3.60 7.44
N ILE A 51 6.92 2.31 7.59
CA ILE A 51 7.76 1.41 8.41
C ILE A 51 9.19 1.37 7.87
N ILE A 52 9.35 1.25 6.55
CA ILE A 52 10.65 1.25 5.87
C ILE A 52 11.39 2.56 6.17
N VAL A 53 10.77 3.71 5.91
CA VAL A 53 11.39 5.03 6.13
C VAL A 53 11.82 5.22 7.58
N MET A 54 10.96 4.86 8.54
CA MET A 54 11.28 4.96 9.97
C MET A 54 12.45 4.03 10.36
N SER A 55 12.45 2.80 9.84
CA SER A 55 13.49 1.81 10.14
C SER A 55 14.84 2.26 9.59
N TYR A 56 14.90 2.65 8.32
CA TYR A 56 16.14 3.15 7.70
C TYR A 56 16.59 4.48 8.30
N GLY A 57 15.66 5.37 8.64
CA GLY A 57 15.97 6.61 9.37
C GLY A 57 16.65 6.31 10.72
N ALA A 58 16.11 5.37 11.49
CA ALA A 58 16.71 4.96 12.77
C ALA A 58 18.11 4.34 12.60
N ILE A 59 18.32 3.53 11.56
CA ILE A 59 19.63 2.95 11.23
C ILE A 59 20.64 4.06 10.93
N VAL A 60 20.29 5.01 10.06
CA VAL A 60 21.18 6.13 9.69
C VAL A 60 21.51 6.98 10.91
N ILE A 61 20.51 7.33 11.73
CA ILE A 61 20.72 8.08 12.98
C ILE A 61 21.68 7.33 13.90
N THR A 62 21.52 6.01 14.04
CA THR A 62 22.40 5.19 14.87
C THR A 62 23.84 5.20 14.36
N ILE A 63 24.04 5.05 13.05
CA ILE A 63 25.38 5.10 12.43
C ILE A 63 26.02 6.47 12.69
N VAL A 64 25.32 7.56 12.37
CA VAL A 64 25.84 8.93 12.54
C VAL A 64 26.21 9.21 13.99
N ARG A 65 25.39 8.78 14.96
CA ARG A 65 25.68 8.96 16.38
C ARG A 65 26.92 8.18 16.81
N LYS A 66 27.08 6.94 16.35
CA LYS A 66 28.26 6.11 16.67
C LYS A 66 29.53 6.68 16.06
N THR A 67 29.49 7.11 14.80
CA THR A 67 30.66 7.71 14.12
C THR A 67 31.13 8.99 14.82
N LYS A 68 30.20 9.87 15.25
CA LYS A 68 30.56 11.09 15.98
C LYS A 68 31.21 10.79 17.34
N LEU A 69 30.62 9.88 18.13
CA LEU A 69 31.18 9.47 19.42
C LEU A 69 32.59 8.87 19.30
N THR A 70 32.87 8.13 18.23
CA THR A 70 34.22 7.59 17.98
C THR A 70 35.21 8.67 17.59
N ALA A 71 34.81 9.69 16.81
CA ALA A 71 35.69 10.81 16.45
C ALA A 71 36.09 11.63 17.69
N ASP A 72 35.13 11.90 18.58
CA ASP A 72 35.37 12.66 19.81
C ASP A 72 36.22 11.89 20.85
N ALA A 73 36.36 10.56 20.71
CA ALA A 73 37.16 9.73 21.63
C ALA A 73 38.62 9.54 21.17
N VAL A 74 38.95 9.99 19.95
CA VAL A 74 40.31 9.88 19.36
C VAL A 74 41.11 11.18 19.55
N GLU A 75 40.44 12.29 19.87
CA GLU A 75 41.06 13.59 20.24
C GLU A 75 41.32 13.69 21.75
#